data_AF-A0A364KRE4-F1
#
_entry.id   AF-A0A364KRE4-F1
#
_cell.length_a   1.000
_cell.length_b   1.000
_cell.length_c   1.000
_cell.angle_alpha   90.00
_cell.angle_beta   90.00
_cell.angle_gamma   90.00
#
_symmetry.space_group_name_H-M   'P 1'
#
loop_
_entity.id
_entity.type
_entity.pdbx_description
1 polymer ?
#
loop_
_entity_poly.entity_id
_entity_poly.type
_entity_poly.pdbx_seq_one_letter_code
_entity_poly.pdbx_strand_id
1 'polypeptide(L)'
;MPALMRLVTAALAVAIPLAAAQTYTTCDPLNGTCPADPGLANYTFYTDFTAGDSAFEFWNTTAGTVNSTSQGAAFIISEEGDSPTIQTAFYFFFGHVDVKMKIANGTGIISSIVFLSDDLDEIDWEGIGTYNYEIETNYFGKDNTTSYDRATYPNVTTPSDEFHTYSVDWTPEQIQWFVDGDLKRTLAYDDALNGENFPQTPMVLKLGIWAGGSSSEGEGTIEWAGGETDFSDAPFTMYVESVNITNYYPAEYYTYGDTTGAYTSIVLSNSTSTSNSSVTTTTTKNGTSTTTLVSNTTSSNTSSSSASASSSAVISTAGAAVAELAMNPVVIVSAVVLYLFM
;
A
#
# COMPACT_ATOMS: atom_id res chain seq x y z
N MET A 1 63.58 3.49 -19.17
CA MET A 1 62.58 2.89 -18.26
C MET A 1 61.20 3.25 -18.80
N PRO A 2 60.46 2.34 -19.45
CA PRO A 2 59.07 2.62 -19.78
C PRO A 2 58.19 2.29 -18.57
N ALA A 3 57.32 3.23 -18.22
CA ALA A 3 56.41 3.14 -17.10
C ALA A 3 55.37 2.04 -17.34
N LEU A 4 55.28 1.10 -16.40
CA LEU A 4 54.27 0.05 -16.37
C LEU A 4 52.95 0.68 -15.89
N MET A 5 52.05 0.96 -16.83
CA MET A 5 50.68 1.40 -16.54
C MET A 5 49.93 0.22 -15.91
N ARG A 6 49.79 0.24 -14.58
CA ARG A 6 48.97 -0.71 -13.84
C ARG A 6 47.51 -0.42 -14.15
N LEU A 7 46.89 -1.27 -14.96
CA LEU A 7 45.44 -1.40 -15.06
C LEU A 7 44.91 -1.82 -13.68
N VAL A 8 44.36 -0.86 -12.94
CA VAL A 8 43.48 -1.16 -11.81
C VAL A 8 42.13 -1.50 -12.43
N THR A 9 41.87 -2.80 -12.56
CA THR A 9 40.51 -3.31 -12.76
C THR A 9 39.71 -2.94 -11.53
N ALA A 10 38.95 -1.84 -11.60
CA ALA A 10 37.87 -1.58 -10.68
C ALA A 10 36.80 -2.64 -10.94
N ALA A 11 36.71 -3.63 -10.06
CA ALA A 11 35.55 -4.47 -9.97
C ALA A 11 34.41 -3.57 -9.49
N LEU A 12 33.55 -3.14 -10.41
CA LEU A 12 32.31 -2.45 -10.08
C LEU A 12 31.40 -3.50 -9.44
N ALA A 13 31.50 -3.66 -8.12
CA ALA A 13 30.46 -4.30 -7.36
C ALA A 13 29.25 -3.36 -7.49
N VAL A 14 28.26 -3.77 -8.29
CA VAL A 14 26.97 -3.10 -8.32
C VAL A 14 26.37 -3.34 -6.94
N ALA A 15 26.55 -2.38 -6.03
CA ALA A 15 25.70 -2.27 -4.86
C ALA A 15 24.31 -2.00 -5.42
N ILE A 16 23.48 -3.03 -5.42
CA ILE A 16 22.05 -2.85 -5.67
C ILE A 16 21.58 -2.01 -4.49
N PRO A 17 21.04 -0.79 -4.70
CA PRO A 17 20.53 0.03 -3.61
C PRO A 17 19.50 -0.81 -2.84
N LEU A 18 19.56 -0.80 -1.51
CA LEU A 18 18.69 -1.62 -0.66
C LEU A 18 17.20 -1.33 -0.92
N ALA A 19 16.87 -0.14 -1.42
CA ALA A 19 15.54 0.21 -1.93
C ALA A 19 15.06 -0.77 -3.04
N ALA A 20 15.92 -1.09 -4.01
CA ALA A 20 15.61 -2.06 -5.07
C ALA A 20 15.57 -3.51 -4.58
N ALA A 21 16.05 -3.80 -3.37
CA ALA A 21 15.90 -5.10 -2.74
C ALA A 21 14.50 -5.30 -2.10
N GLN A 22 13.72 -4.24 -1.93
CA GLN A 22 12.36 -4.33 -1.38
C GLN A 22 11.30 -4.61 -2.44
N THR A 23 11.49 -4.19 -3.68
CA THR A 23 10.49 -4.30 -4.75
C THR A 23 11.04 -5.11 -5.93
N TYR A 24 11.13 -6.42 -5.74
CA TYR A 24 11.54 -7.35 -6.79
C TYR A 24 10.55 -8.50 -6.92
N THR A 25 10.51 -9.07 -8.13
CA THR A 25 9.80 -10.31 -8.42
C THR A 25 10.79 -11.39 -8.85
N THR A 26 10.49 -12.64 -8.51
CA THR A 26 11.27 -13.79 -9.02
C THR A 26 10.74 -14.29 -10.37
N CYS A 27 9.50 -13.94 -10.71
CA CYS A 27 8.87 -14.26 -11.96
C CYS A 27 7.96 -13.10 -12.37
N ASP A 28 8.36 -12.37 -13.40
CA ASP A 28 7.58 -11.28 -13.96
C ASP A 28 6.59 -11.83 -15.02
N PRO A 29 5.26 -11.79 -14.77
CA PRO A 29 4.26 -12.33 -15.68
C PRO A 29 4.07 -11.48 -16.95
N LEU A 30 4.63 -10.27 -17.03
CA LEU A 30 4.69 -9.50 -18.28
C LEU A 30 5.69 -10.11 -19.27
N ASN A 31 6.67 -10.85 -18.75
CA ASN A 31 7.75 -11.45 -19.51
C ASN A 31 7.58 -12.95 -19.77
N GLY A 32 6.51 -13.58 -19.28
CA GLY A 32 6.24 -14.99 -19.50
C GLY A 32 5.14 -15.57 -18.62
N THR A 33 5.09 -16.90 -18.54
CA THR A 33 4.14 -17.61 -17.67
C THR A 33 4.77 -17.84 -16.29
N CYS A 34 4.11 -17.35 -15.25
CA CYS A 34 4.49 -17.57 -13.86
C CYS A 34 3.60 -18.61 -13.17
N PRO A 35 4.08 -19.22 -12.07
CA PRO A 35 3.22 -19.99 -11.16
C PRO A 35 2.04 -19.14 -10.68
N ALA A 36 0.95 -19.81 -10.27
CA ALA A 36 -0.17 -19.11 -9.67
C ALA A 36 0.18 -18.60 -8.27
N ASP A 37 -0.23 -17.38 -7.97
CA ASP A 37 -0.03 -16.73 -6.67
C ASP A 37 -0.93 -17.39 -5.63
N PRO A 38 -0.42 -17.81 -4.46
CA PRO A 38 -1.27 -18.28 -3.37
C PRO A 38 -2.15 -17.13 -2.87
N GLY A 39 -3.46 -17.28 -2.92
CA GLY A 39 -4.42 -16.23 -2.56
C GLY A 39 -4.94 -16.33 -1.13
N LEU A 40 -5.40 -15.20 -0.59
CA LEU A 40 -6.22 -15.17 0.61
C LEU A 40 -7.64 -15.63 0.27
N ALA A 41 -7.93 -16.91 0.51
CA ALA A 41 -9.23 -17.52 0.18
C ALA A 41 -10.42 -17.01 1.04
N ASN A 42 -10.15 -16.14 2.02
CA ASN A 42 -11.13 -15.58 2.96
C ASN A 42 -11.37 -14.11 2.68
N TYR A 43 -12.57 -13.63 3.03
CA TYR A 43 -12.91 -12.21 2.87
C TYR A 43 -12.13 -11.31 3.81
N THR A 44 -11.81 -11.78 5.03
CA THR A 44 -11.04 -11.01 6.00
C THR A 44 -9.90 -11.81 6.59
N PHE A 45 -8.79 -11.11 6.85
CA PHE A 45 -7.64 -11.61 7.59
C PHE A 45 -7.24 -10.58 8.65
N TYR A 46 -6.99 -11.04 9.87
CA TYR A 46 -6.53 -10.18 10.96
C TYR A 46 -5.34 -10.80 11.69
N THR A 47 -4.30 -9.99 11.89
CA THR A 47 -3.13 -10.32 12.72
C THR A 47 -3.00 -9.31 13.85
N ASP A 48 -2.93 -9.81 15.09
CA ASP A 48 -2.49 -9.06 16.27
C ASP A 48 -1.06 -9.49 16.61
N PHE A 49 -0.08 -8.62 16.36
CA PHE A 49 1.32 -8.94 16.61
C PHE A 49 1.72 -8.88 18.08
N THR A 50 0.81 -8.50 18.98
CA THR A 50 1.04 -8.60 20.44
C THR A 50 0.78 -10.02 20.98
N ALA A 51 0.22 -10.90 20.15
CA ALA A 51 -0.16 -12.26 20.52
C ALA A 51 1.01 -13.27 20.64
N GLY A 52 2.25 -12.86 20.36
CA GLY A 52 3.43 -13.73 20.36
C GLY A 52 3.69 -14.39 19.01
N ASP A 53 4.53 -15.42 18.99
CA ASP A 53 5.06 -16.04 17.77
C ASP A 53 3.97 -16.56 16.80
N SER A 54 2.79 -16.94 17.31
CA SER A 54 1.67 -17.36 16.46
C SER A 54 1.14 -16.26 15.55
N ALA A 55 1.40 -14.99 15.83
CA ALA A 55 1.01 -13.88 14.95
C ALA A 55 1.70 -13.95 13.57
N PHE A 56 2.84 -14.63 13.47
CA PHE A 56 3.62 -14.73 12.23
C PHE A 56 3.27 -15.97 11.39
N GLU A 57 2.27 -16.78 11.75
CA GLU A 57 1.91 -18.02 11.03
C GLU A 57 1.65 -17.81 9.53
N PHE A 58 1.08 -16.65 9.17
CA PHE A 58 0.75 -16.28 7.79
C PHE A 58 1.72 -15.26 7.19
N TRP A 59 2.90 -15.12 7.79
CA TRP A 59 3.92 -14.17 7.40
C TRP A 59 5.25 -14.88 7.14
N ASN A 60 5.90 -14.53 6.03
CA ASN A 60 7.24 -14.97 5.71
C ASN A 60 8.24 -13.85 6.05
N THR A 61 9.25 -14.15 6.86
CA THR A 61 10.39 -13.24 7.03
C THR A 61 11.30 -13.32 5.82
N THR A 62 11.47 -12.21 5.12
CA THR A 62 12.27 -12.13 3.89
C THR A 62 13.66 -11.54 4.12
N ALA A 63 13.82 -10.75 5.19
CA ALA A 63 15.11 -10.20 5.62
C ALA A 63 15.13 -9.99 7.13
N GLY A 64 16.33 -10.09 7.73
CA GLY A 64 16.55 -9.86 9.16
C GLY A 64 15.73 -10.78 10.08
N THR A 65 15.35 -10.26 11.23
CA THR A 65 14.48 -10.94 12.20
C THR A 65 13.47 -9.95 12.77
N VAL A 66 12.22 -10.39 12.89
CA VAL A 66 11.12 -9.62 13.46
C VAL A 66 10.53 -10.42 14.60
N ASN A 67 10.40 -9.80 15.76
CA ASN A 67 9.91 -10.46 16.98
C ASN A 67 8.63 -9.79 17.47
N SER A 68 7.74 -10.58 18.06
CA SER A 68 6.57 -10.04 18.78
C SER A 68 7.01 -9.42 20.11
N THR A 69 6.40 -8.28 20.44
CA THR A 69 6.58 -7.54 21.69
C THR A 69 5.23 -7.09 22.23
N SER A 70 5.19 -6.45 23.40
CA SER A 70 3.96 -5.82 23.91
C SER A 70 3.45 -4.65 23.07
N GLN A 71 4.27 -4.11 22.15
CA GLN A 71 3.88 -3.06 21.19
C GLN A 71 3.54 -3.64 19.80
N GLY A 72 3.62 -4.96 19.62
CA GLY A 72 3.47 -5.63 18.33
C GLY A 72 4.80 -6.13 17.76
N ALA A 73 4.85 -6.32 16.45
CA ALA A 73 6.03 -6.74 15.72
C ALA A 73 7.07 -5.61 15.75
N ALA A 74 8.29 -5.93 16.20
CA ALA A 74 9.40 -4.99 16.26
C ALA A 74 10.39 -5.24 15.13
N PHE A 75 10.57 -4.23 14.29
CA PHE A 75 11.52 -4.20 13.18
C PHE A 75 12.68 -3.31 13.59
N ILE A 76 13.87 -3.88 13.82
CA ILE A 76 14.98 -3.21 14.49
C ILE A 76 16.19 -3.10 13.57
N ILE A 77 16.70 -1.89 13.38
CA ILE A 77 18.03 -1.63 12.80
C ILE A 77 18.99 -1.40 13.95
N SER A 78 19.92 -2.34 14.15
CA SER A 78 20.98 -2.26 15.16
C SER A 78 22.32 -1.82 14.58
N GLU A 79 22.54 -2.10 13.29
CA GLU A 79 23.75 -1.71 12.56
C GLU A 79 23.47 -1.52 11.05
N GLU A 80 24.45 -0.99 10.32
CA GLU A 80 24.36 -0.77 8.88
C GLU A 80 24.12 -2.11 8.15
N GLY A 81 23.17 -2.11 7.21
CA GLY A 81 22.75 -3.30 6.46
C GLY A 81 21.57 -4.07 7.06
N ASP A 82 21.19 -3.79 8.31
CA ASP A 82 19.94 -4.31 8.87
C ASP A 82 18.73 -3.79 8.06
N SER A 83 17.89 -4.72 7.62
CA SER A 83 16.63 -4.42 6.92
C SER A 83 15.52 -5.43 7.24
N PRO A 84 15.14 -5.62 8.51
CA PRO A 84 14.10 -6.59 8.87
C PRO A 84 12.82 -6.37 8.07
N THR A 85 12.34 -7.43 7.43
CA THR A 85 11.18 -7.38 6.53
C THR A 85 10.37 -8.67 6.67
N ILE A 86 9.05 -8.53 6.77
CA ILE A 86 8.08 -9.62 6.63
C ILE A 86 7.15 -9.35 5.46
N GLN A 87 6.57 -10.40 4.88
CA GLN A 87 5.50 -10.29 3.91
C GLN A 87 4.41 -11.33 4.16
N THR A 88 3.18 -11.08 3.73
CA THR A 88 2.13 -12.09 3.77
C THR A 88 2.52 -13.33 2.96
N ALA A 89 2.14 -14.51 3.46
CA ALA A 89 2.31 -15.77 2.74
C ALA A 89 1.31 -15.96 1.58
N PHE A 90 0.42 -14.99 1.39
CA PHE A 90 -0.63 -14.96 0.39
C PHE A 90 -0.71 -13.58 -0.26
N TYR A 91 -1.34 -13.55 -1.42
CA TYR A 91 -1.74 -12.36 -2.13
C TYR A 91 -3.21 -12.05 -1.82
N PHE A 92 -3.59 -10.79 -1.90
CA PHE A 92 -4.98 -10.34 -1.92
C PHE A 92 -5.20 -9.51 -3.18
N PHE A 93 -6.44 -9.41 -3.64
CA PHE A 93 -6.72 -8.78 -4.92
C PHE A 93 -7.84 -7.76 -4.78
N PHE A 94 -7.48 -6.48 -4.88
CA PHE A 94 -8.27 -5.35 -4.39
C PHE A 94 -8.68 -5.54 -2.91
N GLY A 95 -9.10 -4.47 -2.26
CA GLY A 95 -9.46 -4.59 -0.86
C GLY A 95 -9.29 -3.33 -0.05
N HIS A 96 -9.50 -3.52 1.24
CA HIS A 96 -9.18 -2.52 2.26
C HIS A 96 -8.16 -3.11 3.23
N VAL A 97 -7.07 -2.40 3.46
CA VAL A 97 -6.01 -2.82 4.37
C VAL A 97 -5.81 -1.74 5.42
N ASP A 98 -5.83 -2.12 6.69
CA ASP A 98 -5.41 -1.28 7.82
C ASP A 98 -4.11 -1.84 8.41
N VAL A 99 -3.12 -0.98 8.57
CA VAL A 99 -1.88 -1.29 9.31
C VAL A 99 -1.74 -0.30 10.44
N LYS A 100 -1.77 -0.80 11.68
CA LYS A 100 -1.53 0.03 12.86
C LYS A 100 -0.04 0.04 13.18
N MET A 101 0.63 1.15 12.88
CA MET A 101 2.07 1.28 12.89
C MET A 101 2.53 2.54 13.64
N LYS A 102 3.70 2.45 14.28
CA LYS A 102 4.49 3.60 14.72
C LYS A 102 5.85 3.52 14.01
N ILE A 103 6.20 4.57 13.27
CA ILE A 103 7.43 4.59 12.46
C ILE A 103 8.65 4.68 13.37
N ALA A 104 9.80 4.26 12.87
CA ALA A 104 11.07 4.54 13.53
C ALA A 104 11.44 6.02 13.39
N ASN A 105 11.94 6.62 14.47
CA ASN A 105 12.69 7.87 14.42
C ASN A 105 14.15 7.58 14.01
N GLY A 106 14.86 8.59 13.50
CA GLY A 106 16.26 8.53 13.12
C GLY A 106 16.47 9.12 11.73
N THR A 107 17.52 9.93 11.58
CA THR A 107 17.87 10.50 10.27
C THR A 107 18.10 9.39 9.26
N GLY A 108 17.41 9.46 8.12
CA GLY A 108 17.57 8.50 7.03
C GLY A 108 16.95 7.12 7.28
N ILE A 109 16.24 6.90 8.39
CA ILE A 109 15.56 5.63 8.67
C ILE A 109 14.18 5.63 8.04
N ILE A 110 13.85 4.57 7.33
CA ILE A 110 12.61 4.43 6.57
C ILE A 110 11.79 3.26 7.14
N SER A 111 10.51 3.51 7.40
CA SER A 111 9.51 2.53 7.83
C SER A 111 8.47 2.34 6.74
N SER A 112 8.40 1.15 6.14
CA SER A 112 7.69 0.91 4.89
C SER A 112 6.48 -0.02 5.07
N ILE A 113 5.36 0.36 4.48
CA ILE A 113 4.22 -0.51 4.21
C ILE A 113 4.09 -0.58 2.69
N VAL A 114 4.29 -1.74 2.09
CA VAL A 114 4.33 -1.89 0.62
C VAL A 114 3.38 -2.99 0.18
N PHE A 115 2.49 -2.69 -0.75
CA PHE A 115 1.71 -3.68 -1.46
C PHE A 115 2.42 -3.90 -2.77
N LEU A 116 2.78 -5.15 -3.08
CA LEU A 116 3.61 -5.45 -4.24
C LEU A 116 3.07 -6.66 -4.98
N SER A 117 2.89 -6.53 -6.29
CA SER A 117 2.54 -7.63 -7.18
C SER A 117 3.77 -8.25 -7.84
N ASP A 118 3.57 -9.42 -8.45
CA ASP A 118 4.60 -10.09 -9.25
C ASP A 118 4.94 -9.36 -10.55
N ASP A 119 4.06 -8.50 -11.06
CA ASP A 119 4.36 -7.60 -12.18
C ASP A 119 4.84 -6.21 -11.76
N LEU A 120 5.12 -6.01 -10.45
CA LEU A 120 5.65 -4.76 -9.89
C LEU A 120 4.69 -3.56 -10.04
N ASP A 121 3.38 -3.83 -10.01
CA ASP A 121 2.42 -2.86 -9.48
C ASP A 121 2.67 -2.71 -7.96
N GLU A 122 2.62 -1.46 -7.48
CA GLU A 122 3.02 -1.09 -6.13
C GLU A 122 2.12 0.00 -5.55
N ILE A 123 1.78 -0.13 -4.27
CA ILE A 123 1.13 0.90 -3.45
C ILE A 123 1.86 0.95 -2.11
N ASP A 124 2.32 2.13 -1.69
CA ASP A 124 3.14 2.20 -0.48
C ASP A 124 2.82 3.39 0.44
N TRP A 125 3.31 3.24 1.67
CA TRP A 125 3.54 4.29 2.64
C TRP A 125 5.01 4.24 3.08
N GLU A 126 5.66 5.40 3.07
CA GLU A 126 7.05 5.54 3.53
C GLU A 126 7.14 6.53 4.68
N GLY A 127 7.38 6.01 5.88
CA GLY A 127 7.68 6.78 7.08
C GLY A 127 9.14 7.17 7.14
N ILE A 128 9.45 8.42 6.82
CA ILE A 128 10.81 8.97 6.89
C ILE A 128 11.08 9.45 8.31
N GLY A 129 11.90 8.73 9.06
CA GLY A 129 12.22 8.98 10.47
C GLY A 129 12.83 10.36 10.75
N THR A 130 13.38 11.01 9.72
CA THR A 130 13.84 12.41 9.76
C THR A 130 12.69 13.39 10.03
N TYR A 131 11.46 13.08 9.58
CA TYR A 131 10.32 14.00 9.57
C TYR A 131 9.17 13.48 10.45
N ASN A 132 9.00 14.08 11.62
CA ASN A 132 7.93 13.69 12.57
C ASN A 132 6.63 14.49 12.39
N TYR A 133 6.28 14.84 11.15
CA TYR A 133 5.07 15.62 10.84
C TYR A 133 4.39 15.20 9.52
N GLU A 134 4.91 14.18 8.83
CA GLU A 134 4.39 13.70 7.56
C GLU A 134 4.71 12.22 7.36
N ILE A 135 4.07 11.63 6.37
CA ILE A 135 4.42 10.34 5.81
C ILE A 135 4.31 10.47 4.29
N GLU A 136 5.11 9.73 3.54
CA GLU A 136 4.97 9.67 2.09
C GLU A 136 3.95 8.60 1.68
N THR A 137 3.24 8.88 0.58
CA THR A 137 2.48 7.87 -0.19
C THR A 137 3.05 7.83 -1.59
N ASN A 138 3.19 6.64 -2.16
CA ASN A 138 3.64 6.47 -3.53
C ASN A 138 2.89 5.30 -4.20
N TYR A 139 3.13 5.16 -5.51
CA TYR A 139 2.63 4.04 -6.28
C TYR A 139 3.48 3.81 -7.54
N PHE A 140 3.60 2.57 -7.95
CA PHE A 140 4.19 2.20 -9.24
C PHE A 140 3.24 1.28 -10.00
N GLY A 141 3.25 1.39 -11.32
CA GLY A 141 2.56 0.44 -12.18
C GLY A 141 3.59 -0.24 -13.05
N LYS A 142 3.67 -1.57 -13.00
CA LYS A 142 4.50 -2.40 -13.88
C LYS A 142 5.99 -2.02 -13.88
N ASP A 143 6.54 -1.67 -12.71
CA ASP A 143 7.90 -1.12 -12.53
C ASP A 143 8.22 0.07 -13.46
N ASN A 144 7.20 0.82 -13.87
CA ASN A 144 7.44 2.00 -14.66
C ASN A 144 8.12 3.03 -13.76
N THR A 145 9.43 3.26 -13.95
CA THR A 145 10.26 4.22 -13.21
C THR A 145 10.66 5.44 -14.06
N THR A 146 9.94 5.68 -15.17
CA THR A 146 10.22 6.80 -16.09
C THR A 146 10.00 8.18 -15.48
N SER A 147 9.24 8.25 -14.38
CA SER A 147 9.01 9.46 -13.58
C SER A 147 8.93 9.11 -12.09
N TYR A 148 9.35 10.06 -11.23
CA TYR A 148 9.31 9.95 -9.76
C TYR A 148 8.40 11.02 -9.14
N ASP A 149 7.47 11.58 -9.90
CA ASP A 149 6.54 12.64 -9.50
C ASP A 149 5.28 12.16 -8.77
N ARG A 150 5.27 10.88 -8.35
CA ARG A 150 4.11 10.20 -7.77
C ARG A 150 4.06 10.29 -6.25
N ALA A 151 5.15 10.66 -5.60
CA ALA A 151 5.20 10.86 -4.16
C ALA A 151 4.29 12.02 -3.74
N THR A 152 3.52 11.82 -2.67
CA THR A 152 2.86 12.92 -1.96
C THR A 152 3.05 12.76 -0.47
N TYR A 153 3.13 13.88 0.26
CA TYR A 153 3.52 13.91 1.68
C TYR A 153 2.36 14.46 2.54
N PRO A 154 1.31 13.67 2.81
CA PRO A 154 0.26 14.09 3.71
C PRO A 154 0.78 14.31 5.14
N ASN A 155 0.23 15.35 5.79
CA ASN A 155 0.54 15.63 7.19
C ASN A 155 -0.03 14.54 8.12
N VAL A 156 0.82 14.07 9.02
CA VAL A 156 0.52 13.16 10.13
C VAL A 156 1.21 13.73 11.36
N THR A 157 0.47 13.96 12.44
CA THR A 157 1.07 14.53 13.65
C THR A 157 1.81 13.43 14.39
N THR A 158 3.11 13.61 14.62
CA THR A 158 3.95 12.76 15.48
C THR A 158 3.97 11.24 15.15
N PRO A 159 4.14 10.83 13.86
CA PRO A 159 4.11 9.43 13.46
C PRO A 159 5.18 8.53 14.10
N SER A 160 6.27 9.10 14.62
CA SER A 160 7.32 8.33 15.33
C SER A 160 7.13 8.25 16.84
N ASP A 161 6.19 9.04 17.39
CA ASP A 161 5.87 9.03 18.83
C ASP A 161 4.64 8.15 19.14
N GLU A 162 3.64 8.16 18.25
CA GLU A 162 2.35 7.50 18.44
C GLU A 162 2.04 6.46 17.36
N PHE A 163 1.15 5.52 17.68
CA PHE A 163 0.62 4.60 16.67
C PHE A 163 -0.49 5.28 15.88
N HIS A 164 -0.39 5.20 14.56
CA HIS A 164 -1.46 5.57 13.64
C HIS A 164 -1.95 4.34 12.88
N THR A 165 -3.19 4.41 12.40
CA THR A 165 -3.71 3.43 11.44
C THR A 165 -3.57 3.98 10.04
N TYR A 166 -2.66 3.39 9.27
CA TYR A 166 -2.47 3.69 7.86
C TYR A 166 -3.32 2.74 7.05
N SER A 167 -4.27 3.28 6.29
CA SER A 167 -5.21 2.46 5.53
C SER A 167 -5.12 2.75 4.03
N VAL A 168 -5.34 1.71 3.24
CA VAL A 168 -5.53 1.81 1.79
C VAL A 168 -6.83 1.10 1.41
N ASP A 169 -7.74 1.83 0.76
CA ASP A 169 -8.87 1.24 0.02
C ASP A 169 -8.50 1.22 -1.46
N TRP A 170 -8.37 0.02 -2.00
CA TRP A 170 -7.88 -0.25 -3.35
C TRP A 170 -8.97 -0.96 -4.14
N THR A 171 -9.49 -0.26 -5.14
CA THR A 171 -10.56 -0.72 -6.03
C THR A 171 -10.11 -0.61 -7.49
N PRO A 172 -10.80 -1.27 -8.44
CA PRO A 172 -10.52 -1.08 -9.85
C PRO A 172 -10.64 0.39 -10.32
N GLU A 173 -11.45 1.20 -9.65
CA GLU A 173 -11.72 2.59 -10.03
C GLU A 173 -10.73 3.60 -9.41
N GLN A 174 -10.24 3.33 -8.19
CA GLN A 174 -9.40 4.25 -7.45
C GLN A 174 -8.64 3.59 -6.30
N ILE A 175 -7.54 4.23 -5.89
CA ILE A 175 -6.83 3.95 -4.64
C ILE A 175 -6.99 5.15 -3.72
N GLN A 176 -7.34 4.89 -2.46
CA GLN A 176 -7.50 5.91 -1.43
C GLN A 176 -6.63 5.58 -0.23
N TRP A 177 -5.88 6.58 0.24
CA TRP A 177 -5.00 6.47 1.40
C TRP A 177 -5.63 7.24 2.56
N PHE A 178 -5.67 6.63 3.74
CA PHE A 178 -6.21 7.20 4.96
C PHE A 178 -5.21 7.11 6.10
N VAL A 179 -5.28 8.08 7.02
CA VAL A 179 -4.60 8.01 8.31
C VAL A 179 -5.63 8.24 9.39
N ASP A 180 -5.77 7.28 10.30
CA ASP A 180 -6.76 7.29 11.39
C ASP A 180 -8.20 7.51 10.90
N GLY A 181 -8.51 7.02 9.70
CA GLY A 181 -9.81 7.17 9.04
C GLY A 181 -9.99 8.48 8.26
N ASP A 182 -9.05 9.42 8.35
CA ASP A 182 -9.07 10.65 7.55
C ASP A 182 -8.47 10.40 6.15
N LEU A 183 -9.24 10.67 5.11
CA LEU A 183 -8.78 10.57 3.72
C LEU A 183 -7.66 11.58 3.44
N LYS A 184 -6.51 11.09 3.00
CA LYS A 184 -5.31 11.89 2.69
C LYS A 184 -5.05 12.04 1.20
N ARG A 185 -5.28 10.98 0.43
CA ARG A 185 -5.02 10.95 -1.02
C ARG A 185 -6.05 10.09 -1.73
N THR A 186 -6.37 10.47 -2.96
CA THR A 186 -7.09 9.62 -3.92
C THR A 186 -6.33 9.63 -5.23
N LEU A 187 -6.15 8.45 -5.82
CA LEU A 187 -5.65 8.26 -7.18
C LEU A 187 -6.77 7.58 -7.96
N ALA A 188 -7.36 8.27 -8.93
CA ALA A 188 -8.30 7.63 -9.85
C ALA A 188 -7.54 6.80 -10.89
N TYR A 189 -8.18 5.75 -11.41
CA TYR A 189 -7.64 4.90 -12.48
C TYR A 189 -7.08 5.73 -13.65
N ASP A 190 -7.87 6.70 -14.13
CA ASP A 190 -7.51 7.53 -15.29
C ASP A 190 -6.33 8.46 -15.03
N ASP A 191 -6.10 8.87 -13.77
CA ASP A 191 -4.98 9.75 -13.40
C ASP A 191 -3.63 9.01 -13.46
N ALA A 192 -3.63 7.68 -13.32
CA ALA A 192 -2.46 6.83 -13.40
C ALA A 192 -2.12 6.44 -14.85
N LEU A 193 -1.86 7.45 -15.69
CA LEU A 193 -1.56 7.30 -17.12
C LEU A 193 -2.70 6.59 -17.87
N ASN A 194 -3.94 7.05 -17.69
CA ASN A 194 -5.14 6.41 -18.26
C ASN A 194 -5.25 4.92 -17.90
N GLY A 195 -4.82 4.53 -16.70
CA GLY A 195 -4.85 3.17 -16.21
C GLY A 195 -3.62 2.31 -16.48
N GLU A 196 -2.70 2.76 -17.35
CA GLU A 196 -1.52 1.97 -17.70
C GLU A 196 -0.56 1.79 -16.52
N ASN A 197 -0.47 2.81 -15.65
CA ASN A 197 0.32 2.78 -14.42
C ASN A 197 -0.55 2.57 -13.17
N PHE A 198 -1.83 2.25 -13.30
CA PHE A 198 -2.68 2.02 -12.14
C PHE A 198 -2.38 0.65 -11.53
N PRO A 199 -2.03 0.56 -10.24
CA PRO A 199 -1.82 -0.72 -9.57
C PRO A 199 -3.10 -1.54 -9.55
N GLN A 200 -3.08 -2.72 -10.16
CA GLN A 200 -4.31 -3.44 -10.53
C GLN A 200 -4.17 -4.96 -10.56
N THR A 201 -3.10 -5.53 -10.01
CA THR A 201 -2.84 -6.97 -10.00
C THR A 201 -2.66 -7.46 -8.56
N PRO A 202 -2.90 -8.75 -8.25
CA PRO A 202 -2.83 -9.26 -6.87
C PRO A 202 -1.51 -8.92 -6.19
N MET A 203 -1.57 -8.53 -4.92
CA MET A 203 -0.40 -8.07 -4.16
C MET A 203 -0.22 -8.83 -2.85
N VAL A 204 1.03 -9.02 -2.47
CA VAL A 204 1.39 -9.29 -1.07
C VAL A 204 1.45 -7.98 -0.30
N LEU A 205 1.26 -8.05 1.02
CA LEU A 205 1.59 -6.95 1.92
C LEU A 205 2.98 -7.21 2.52
N LYS A 206 3.90 -6.25 2.35
CA LYS A 206 5.24 -6.24 2.93
C LYS A 206 5.32 -5.14 3.98
N LEU A 207 5.97 -5.46 5.10
CA LEU A 207 6.24 -4.55 6.20
C LEU A 207 7.73 -4.63 6.52
N GLY A 208 8.40 -3.50 6.60
CA GLY A 208 9.84 -3.49 6.83
C GLY A 208 10.39 -2.14 7.24
N ILE A 209 11.63 -2.18 7.73
CA ILE A 209 12.42 -0.99 8.07
C ILE A 209 13.77 -1.09 7.36
N TRP A 210 14.33 0.04 6.95
CA TRP A 210 15.65 0.10 6.31
C TRP A 210 16.29 1.48 6.46
N ALA A 211 17.58 1.59 6.18
CA ALA A 211 18.32 2.85 6.26
C ALA A 211 18.53 3.45 4.86
N GLY A 212 17.59 4.29 4.41
CA GLY A 212 17.73 5.04 3.15
C GLY A 212 18.87 6.07 3.19
N GLY A 213 19.23 6.54 4.38
CA GLY A 213 20.41 7.37 4.64
C GLY A 213 21.73 6.59 4.80
N SER A 214 21.76 5.29 4.52
CA SER A 214 22.99 4.50 4.57
C SER A 214 24.03 5.04 3.58
N SER A 215 25.30 5.04 3.97
CA SER A 215 26.41 5.52 3.14
C SER A 215 26.61 4.70 1.85
N SER A 216 26.02 3.50 1.81
CA SER A 216 25.99 2.61 0.64
C SER A 216 24.93 2.98 -0.39
N GLU A 217 23.95 3.81 -0.04
CA GLU A 217 22.85 4.19 -0.93
C GLU A 217 23.26 5.28 -1.92
N GLY A 218 22.45 5.48 -2.96
CA GLY A 218 22.66 6.56 -3.90
C GLY A 218 22.37 7.92 -3.26
N GLU A 219 23.10 8.96 -3.67
CA GLU A 219 22.95 10.34 -3.16
C GLU A 219 21.49 10.80 -3.13
N GLY A 220 20.72 10.51 -4.19
CA GLY A 220 19.30 10.88 -4.27
C GLY A 220 18.42 10.16 -3.24
N THR A 221 18.73 8.91 -2.89
CA THR A 221 18.04 8.16 -1.84
C THR A 221 18.38 8.73 -0.47
N ILE A 222 19.65 9.05 -0.22
CA ILE A 222 20.11 9.67 1.03
C ILE A 222 19.46 11.04 1.22
N GLU A 223 19.41 11.86 0.16
CA GLU A 223 18.74 13.16 0.18
C GLU A 223 17.24 13.02 0.45
N TRP A 224 16.56 12.11 -0.26
CA TRP A 224 15.14 11.80 -0.05
C TRP A 224 14.85 11.35 1.37
N ALA A 225 15.69 10.49 1.95
CA ALA A 225 15.56 10.00 3.32
C ALA A 225 15.84 11.09 4.37
N GLY A 226 16.27 12.29 3.95
CA GLY A 226 16.49 13.45 4.80
C GLY A 226 17.90 13.53 5.39
N GLY A 227 18.85 12.75 4.88
CA GLY A 227 20.27 12.80 5.23
C GLY A 227 20.88 11.46 5.60
N GLU A 228 22.20 11.48 5.86
CA GLU A 228 22.95 10.28 6.26
C GLU A 228 22.50 9.75 7.64
N THR A 229 22.39 8.43 7.75
CA THR A 229 22.04 7.73 8.99
C THR A 229 23.25 7.63 9.92
N ASP A 230 23.11 8.11 11.15
CA ASP A 230 24.11 7.88 12.21
C ASP A 230 23.79 6.59 12.98
N PHE A 231 24.40 5.48 12.60
CA PHE A 231 24.20 4.19 13.29
C PHE A 231 24.71 4.17 14.75
N SER A 232 25.39 5.21 15.24
CA SER A 232 25.68 5.33 16.67
C SER A 232 24.46 5.68 17.53
N ASP A 233 23.38 6.18 16.89
CA ASP A 233 22.07 6.40 17.52
C ASP A 233 21.18 5.14 17.54
N ALA A 234 21.65 4.04 16.96
CA ALA A 234 20.95 2.76 16.99
C ALA A 234 20.74 2.25 18.45
N PRO A 235 19.68 1.46 18.72
CA PRO A 235 18.78 0.87 17.74
C PRO A 235 17.66 1.81 17.29
N PHE A 236 17.31 1.73 16.01
CA PHE A 236 16.09 2.31 15.45
C PHE A 236 15.02 1.24 15.38
N THR A 237 13.78 1.55 15.74
CA THR A 237 12.72 0.52 15.78
C THR A 237 11.40 1.05 15.26
N MET A 238 10.88 0.37 14.23
CA MET A 238 9.51 0.47 13.76
C MET A 238 8.68 -0.59 14.49
N TYR A 239 7.45 -0.22 14.87
CA TYR A 239 6.51 -1.14 15.48
C TYR A 239 5.24 -1.24 14.65
N VAL A 240 4.75 -2.47 14.46
CA VAL A 240 3.43 -2.75 13.87
C VAL A 240 2.61 -3.54 14.87
N GLU A 241 1.54 -2.93 15.38
CA GLU A 241 0.67 -3.54 16.39
C GLU A 241 -0.24 -4.60 15.75
N SER A 242 -0.90 -4.25 14.64
CA SER A 242 -1.88 -5.11 13.99
C SER A 242 -2.02 -4.83 12.50
N VAL A 243 -2.50 -5.84 11.78
CA VAL A 243 -2.88 -5.76 10.37
C VAL A 243 -4.30 -6.32 10.20
N ASN A 244 -5.13 -5.61 9.46
CA ASN A 244 -6.45 -6.06 9.04
C ASN A 244 -6.55 -5.94 7.51
N ILE A 245 -6.89 -7.03 6.83
CA ILE A 245 -7.04 -7.08 5.36
C ILE A 245 -8.45 -7.55 5.05
N THR A 246 -9.15 -6.79 4.23
CA THR A 246 -10.40 -7.20 3.58
C THR A 246 -10.10 -7.46 2.11
N ASN A 247 -10.14 -8.73 1.69
CA ASN A 247 -9.91 -9.13 0.30
C ASN A 247 -11.23 -9.06 -0.47
N TYR A 248 -11.34 -8.15 -1.44
CA TYR A 248 -12.57 -7.99 -2.22
C TYR A 248 -12.81 -9.15 -3.19
N TYR A 249 -11.76 -9.89 -3.54
CA TYR A 249 -11.83 -11.02 -4.47
C TYR A 249 -11.16 -12.29 -3.88
N PRO A 250 -11.76 -12.94 -2.87
CA PRO A 250 -11.19 -14.13 -2.24
C PRO A 250 -11.03 -15.29 -3.22
N ALA A 251 -9.82 -15.85 -3.27
CA ALA A 251 -9.47 -17.00 -4.08
C ALA A 251 -8.34 -17.81 -3.42
N GLU A 252 -8.28 -19.11 -3.69
CA GLU A 252 -7.13 -19.92 -3.24
C GLU A 252 -5.88 -19.61 -4.06
N TYR A 253 -6.06 -19.26 -5.34
CA TYR A 253 -4.97 -18.85 -6.21
C TYR A 253 -5.41 -17.78 -7.21
N TYR A 254 -4.47 -16.90 -7.56
CA TYR A 254 -4.58 -15.98 -8.68
C TYR A 254 -3.62 -16.39 -9.79
N THR A 255 -4.06 -16.33 -11.05
CA THR A 255 -3.22 -16.64 -12.21
C THR A 255 -3.33 -15.54 -13.24
N TYR A 256 -2.19 -15.02 -13.69
CA TYR A 256 -2.14 -14.14 -14.85
C TYR A 256 -2.52 -14.93 -16.10
N GLY A 257 -3.69 -14.64 -16.67
CA GLY A 257 -4.22 -15.34 -17.84
C GLY A 257 -3.52 -14.98 -19.15
N ASP A 258 -2.80 -13.86 -19.17
CA ASP A 258 -1.97 -13.37 -20.25
C ASP A 258 -0.83 -12.49 -19.69
N THR A 259 -0.04 -11.88 -20.57
CA THR A 259 1.12 -11.04 -20.21
C THR A 259 0.80 -9.54 -20.21
N THR A 260 -0.47 -9.14 -20.12
CA THR A 260 -0.87 -7.72 -20.20
C THR A 260 -0.69 -6.97 -18.89
N GLY A 261 -0.69 -7.68 -17.76
CA GLY A 261 -0.76 -7.07 -16.42
C GLY A 261 -2.05 -6.27 -16.20
N ALA A 262 -3.10 -6.53 -16.97
CA ALA A 262 -4.42 -5.94 -16.74
C ALA A 262 -5.17 -6.75 -15.69
N TYR A 263 -5.89 -6.08 -14.78
CA TYR A 263 -6.68 -6.78 -13.76
C TYR A 263 -7.70 -7.77 -14.35
N THR A 264 -8.17 -7.50 -15.57
CA THR A 264 -9.10 -8.36 -16.31
C THR A 264 -8.49 -9.69 -16.78
N SER A 265 -7.16 -9.81 -16.80
CA SER A 265 -6.49 -11.07 -17.14
C SER A 265 -6.36 -12.01 -15.94
N ILE A 266 -6.61 -11.53 -14.72
CA ILE A 266 -6.45 -12.31 -13.50
C ILE A 266 -7.57 -13.35 -13.39
N VAL A 267 -7.17 -14.62 -13.37
CA VAL A 267 -8.05 -15.77 -13.20
C VAL A 267 -8.02 -16.24 -11.75
N LEU A 268 -9.20 -16.29 -11.13
CA LEU A 268 -9.37 -16.72 -9.73
C LEU A 268 -9.72 -18.22 -9.69
N SER A 269 -8.96 -19.00 -8.93
CA SER A 269 -9.24 -20.42 -8.71
C SER A 269 -9.88 -20.68 -7.34
N ASN A 270 -10.83 -21.63 -7.31
CA ASN A 270 -11.57 -22.05 -6.10
C ASN A 270 -12.14 -20.88 -5.28
N SER A 271 -12.73 -19.88 -5.96
CA SER A 271 -13.30 -18.72 -5.29
C SER A 271 -14.45 -19.14 -4.36
N THR A 272 -14.37 -18.73 -3.10
CA THR A 272 -15.48 -18.90 -2.15
C THR A 272 -16.49 -17.78 -2.42
N SER A 273 -17.75 -18.15 -2.71
CA SER A 273 -18.81 -17.15 -2.86
C SER A 273 -19.00 -16.42 -1.54
N THR A 274 -18.73 -15.10 -1.54
CA THR A 274 -18.93 -14.07 -0.51
C THR A 274 -19.63 -14.52 0.79
N SER A 275 -18.97 -15.40 1.53
CA SER A 275 -19.45 -15.89 2.82
C SER A 275 -18.47 -15.34 3.84
N ASN A 276 -18.98 -14.59 4.83
CA ASN A 276 -18.26 -14.02 5.96
C ASN A 276 -17.53 -15.12 6.77
N SER A 277 -16.44 -15.62 6.24
CA SER A 277 -15.53 -16.54 6.90
C SER A 277 -14.32 -15.70 7.30
N SER A 278 -14.33 -15.20 8.53
CA SER A 278 -13.21 -14.47 9.10
C SER A 278 -12.14 -15.45 9.58
N VAL A 279 -10.89 -15.29 9.11
CA VAL A 279 -9.74 -15.90 9.79
C VAL A 279 -9.30 -14.92 10.87
N THR A 280 -9.55 -15.28 12.12
CA THR A 280 -9.08 -14.52 13.28
C THR A 280 -8.11 -15.40 14.05
N THR A 281 -6.85 -14.99 14.12
CA THR A 281 -5.87 -15.63 15.00
C THR A 281 -6.03 -15.02 16.39
N THR A 282 -6.81 -15.66 17.26
CA THR A 282 -6.92 -15.27 18.68
C THR A 282 -6.76 -16.49 19.57
N THR A 283 -5.79 -16.47 20.48
CA THR A 283 -5.75 -17.40 21.60
C THR A 283 -6.11 -16.69 22.91
N THR A 284 -6.87 -17.41 23.73
CA THR A 284 -7.49 -16.97 24.97
C THR A 284 -6.45 -16.69 26.05
N LYS A 285 -6.38 -15.43 26.52
CA LYS A 285 -5.83 -15.13 27.85
C LYS A 285 -6.96 -15.22 28.87
N ASN A 286 -6.72 -16.04 29.87
CA ASN A 286 -7.65 -16.42 30.94
C ASN A 286 -8.31 -15.19 31.63
N GLY A 287 -9.65 -15.12 31.65
CA GLY A 287 -10.41 -14.37 32.66
C GLY A 287 -11.39 -13.29 32.17
N THR A 288 -12.67 -13.67 32.08
CA THR A 288 -13.89 -12.83 32.13
C THR A 288 -14.34 -12.15 30.83
N SER A 289 -15.22 -12.85 30.10
CA SER A 289 -15.97 -12.33 28.96
C SER A 289 -17.17 -11.48 29.41
N THR A 290 -17.28 -10.25 28.88
CA THR A 290 -18.55 -9.53 28.82
C THR A 290 -18.93 -9.42 27.34
N THR A 291 -19.93 -10.19 26.92
CA THR A 291 -20.40 -10.22 25.53
C THR A 291 -21.55 -9.22 25.37
N THR A 292 -21.32 -8.11 24.68
CA THR A 292 -22.39 -7.26 24.16
C THR A 292 -22.76 -7.73 22.76
N LEU A 293 -23.82 -8.53 22.66
CA LEU A 293 -24.47 -8.90 21.40
C LEU A 293 -25.33 -7.72 20.93
N VAL A 294 -24.96 -7.09 19.81
CA VAL A 294 -25.88 -6.22 19.07
C VAL A 294 -26.45 -7.06 17.93
N SER A 295 -27.68 -7.53 18.10
CA SER A 295 -28.47 -8.15 17.03
C SER A 295 -29.11 -7.06 16.20
N ASN A 296 -28.92 -7.08 14.87
CA ASN A 296 -29.85 -6.44 13.95
C ASN A 296 -30.36 -7.46 12.94
N THR A 297 -31.68 -7.56 12.91
CA THR A 297 -32.51 -8.50 12.16
C THR A 297 -32.48 -8.27 10.65
N THR A 298 -32.38 -9.37 9.92
CA THR A 298 -32.58 -9.52 8.48
C THR A 298 -34.04 -9.34 8.08
N SER A 299 -34.27 -8.73 6.91
CA SER A 299 -35.42 -9.04 6.05
C SER A 299 -34.94 -9.16 4.61
N SER A 300 -34.89 -10.41 4.13
CA SER A 300 -34.65 -10.78 2.74
C SER A 300 -35.91 -10.59 1.91
N ASN A 301 -35.75 -10.19 0.64
CA ASN A 301 -36.67 -10.55 -0.43
C ASN A 301 -35.89 -10.67 -1.75
N THR A 302 -35.87 -11.88 -2.28
CA THR A 302 -35.41 -12.24 -3.63
C THR A 302 -36.59 -12.21 -4.60
N SER A 303 -36.42 -11.61 -5.78
CA SER A 303 -36.93 -12.16 -7.06
C SER A 303 -36.50 -11.33 -8.27
N SER A 304 -36.19 -12.05 -9.34
CA SER A 304 -35.67 -11.68 -10.65
C SER A 304 -36.70 -11.10 -11.64
N SER A 305 -36.20 -10.23 -12.54
CA SER A 305 -36.57 -9.92 -13.94
C SER A 305 -37.97 -10.22 -14.53
N SER A 306 -38.62 -9.20 -15.12
CA SER A 306 -38.76 -8.99 -16.59
C SER A 306 -39.93 -8.06 -17.02
N ALA A 307 -39.65 -7.26 -18.05
CA ALA A 307 -40.51 -6.69 -19.11
C ALA A 307 -41.76 -5.80 -18.84
N SER A 308 -41.61 -4.54 -19.24
CA SER A 308 -42.49 -3.69 -20.10
C SER A 308 -44.01 -3.88 -20.12
N ALA A 309 -44.76 -2.82 -19.76
CA ALA A 309 -45.94 -2.34 -20.51
C ALA A 309 -46.40 -0.94 -20.03
N SER A 310 -46.69 -0.08 -21.01
CA SER A 310 -47.22 1.28 -20.88
C SER A 310 -48.68 1.32 -20.44
N SER A 311 -49.08 2.32 -19.66
CA SER A 311 -50.40 2.98 -19.78
C SER A 311 -50.46 4.28 -18.97
N SER A 312 -51.35 5.16 -19.42
CA SER A 312 -51.31 6.63 -19.28
C SER A 312 -52.29 7.19 -18.25
N ALA A 313 -51.92 8.36 -17.68
CA ALA A 313 -52.74 9.43 -17.07
C ALA A 313 -53.58 9.06 -15.81
N VAL A 314 -53.75 9.91 -14.78
CA VAL A 314 -54.30 11.28 -14.78
C VAL A 314 -53.83 12.10 -13.56
N ILE A 315 -53.31 13.31 -13.85
CA ILE A 315 -53.46 14.65 -13.21
C ILE A 315 -53.68 14.77 -11.69
N SER A 316 -52.77 15.49 -11.01
CA SER A 316 -53.15 16.62 -10.13
C SER A 316 -52.05 17.69 -10.12
N THR A 317 -52.48 18.96 -10.19
CA THR A 317 -51.71 20.17 -10.44
C THR A 317 -51.55 21.04 -9.20
N ALA A 318 -50.36 21.60 -8.98
CA ALA A 318 -50.05 22.94 -8.47
C ALA A 318 -48.51 23.13 -8.61
N GLY A 319 -47.90 24.16 -9.17
CA GLY A 319 -48.35 25.47 -9.64
C GLY A 319 -47.28 26.53 -9.31
N ALA A 320 -46.29 26.72 -10.20
CA ALA A 320 -45.39 27.88 -10.44
C ALA A 320 -44.51 28.42 -9.27
N ALA A 321 -43.30 28.95 -9.47
CA ALA A 321 -42.82 29.79 -10.58
C ALA A 321 -41.30 29.67 -10.82
N VAL A 322 -40.93 29.96 -12.06
CA VAL A 322 -39.57 29.98 -12.63
C VAL A 322 -39.11 31.43 -12.74
N ALA A 323 -37.82 31.70 -12.51
CA ALA A 323 -37.15 32.89 -13.02
C ALA A 323 -35.79 32.48 -13.58
N GLU A 324 -35.72 32.37 -14.90
CA GLU A 324 -34.48 32.37 -15.68
C GLU A 324 -33.82 33.76 -15.59
N LEU A 325 -32.50 33.79 -15.43
CA LEU A 325 -31.67 34.95 -15.75
C LEU A 325 -30.54 34.48 -16.65
N ALA A 326 -30.54 35.03 -17.86
CA ALA A 326 -29.64 34.76 -18.96
C ALA A 326 -28.19 35.14 -18.63
N MET A 327 -27.27 34.28 -19.06
CA MET A 327 -25.82 34.53 -19.11
C MET A 327 -25.50 35.59 -20.16
N ASN A 328 -24.61 36.51 -19.83
CA ASN A 328 -23.91 37.37 -20.80
C ASN A 328 -22.39 37.16 -20.63
N PRO A 329 -21.61 37.11 -21.72
CA PRO A 329 -20.22 36.66 -21.67
C PRO A 329 -19.28 37.76 -21.15
N VAL A 330 -18.41 37.38 -20.21
CA VAL A 330 -17.29 38.23 -19.78
C VAL A 330 -16.06 37.90 -20.62
N VAL A 331 -15.51 38.95 -21.21
CA VAL A 331 -14.33 38.97 -22.08
C VAL A 331 -13.07 38.62 -21.26
N ILE A 332 -12.31 37.66 -21.78
CA ILE A 332 -10.96 37.30 -21.32
C ILE A 332 -10.01 38.44 -21.68
N VAL A 333 -9.31 38.98 -20.68
CA VAL A 333 -8.09 39.78 -20.88
C VAL A 333 -6.95 39.08 -20.16
N SER A 334 -6.10 38.41 -20.94
CA SER A 334 -4.82 37.86 -20.48
C SER A 334 -3.87 38.98 -20.07
N ALA A 335 -3.37 38.95 -18.84
CA ALA A 335 -2.21 39.71 -18.42
C ALA A 335 -1.08 38.75 -18.08
N VAL A 336 -0.12 38.67 -19.00
CA VAL A 336 1.20 38.06 -18.79
C VAL A 336 1.96 38.94 -17.80
N VAL A 337 2.35 38.38 -16.66
CA VAL A 337 3.31 39.02 -15.76
C VAL A 337 4.59 38.17 -15.77
N LEU A 338 5.56 38.70 -16.49
CA LEU A 338 6.96 38.32 -16.50
C LEU A 338 7.58 38.82 -15.18
N TYR A 339 8.18 37.94 -14.37
CA TYR A 339 9.18 38.36 -13.38
C TYR A 339 10.48 37.61 -13.64
N LEU A 340 11.49 38.39 -13.99
CA LEU A 340 12.89 38.05 -14.16
C LEU A 340 13.66 38.84 -13.08
N PHE A 341 14.81 38.28 -12.66
CA PHE A 341 15.83 38.81 -11.71
C PHE A 341 15.43 38.64 -10.23
N MET A 342 16.24 38.05 -9.35
CA MET A 342 17.70 37.84 -9.27
C MET A 342 18.01 36.50 -8.62
#